data_AF-A0A974WML4-F1
#
_entry.id   AF-A0A974WML4-F1
#
_cell.length_a   1.000
_cell.length_b   1.000
_cell.length_c   1.000
_cell.angle_alpha   90.00
_cell.angle_beta   90.00
_cell.angle_gamma   90.00
#
_symmetry.space_group_name_H-M   'P 1'
#
loop_
_entity.id
_entity.type
_entity.pdbx_description
1 polymer ?
#
loop_
_entity_poly.entity_id
_entity_poly.type
_entity_poly.pdbx_seq_one_letter_code
_entity_poly.pdbx_strand_id
1 'polypeptide(L)'
;MKKALFFILLTACCYTLNAQTNFNYHNEFEQKVFTGFLKNDISLGLELQLIADPSMSLDRFEYIKDNYSGLLTTLRSKKESFKNDGRFLSWMFYKVHRKALKNYQQYTSLASTIESGHYDCLSATSLYALLLKDLGYSPKLVETTYHIFLMVEVDSKQFLFESTDPINGFVESDNEIKKRLEDYSDENNGQLANSKKSYYQYNTSVNEKIGMVKLVGLQYYNEAVSHYNAQQLIPTIDLLEKASFFYHSDRITEFGLVLAQAIVNDDTLEEKAKQESINRVSGFLKSTKASLAVR
;
A
#
# COMPACT_ATOMS: atom_id res chain seq x y z
N MET A 1 36.38 56.81 -22.14
CA MET A 1 34.92 56.51 -22.19
C MET A 1 34.75 55.02 -21.98
N LYS A 2 34.23 54.63 -20.82
CA LYS A 2 34.09 53.24 -20.35
C LYS A 2 32.85 52.61 -21.02
N LYS A 3 32.98 51.46 -21.68
CA LYS A 3 31.84 50.62 -22.04
C LYS A 3 31.88 49.37 -21.16
N ALA A 4 30.93 49.34 -20.23
CA ALA A 4 30.72 48.25 -19.28
C ALA A 4 30.15 47.02 -20.02
N LEU A 5 30.79 45.87 -19.82
CA LEU A 5 30.28 44.57 -20.24
C LEU A 5 29.19 44.16 -19.25
N PHE A 6 27.96 43.99 -19.74
CA PHE A 6 26.81 43.55 -18.97
C PHE A 6 26.90 42.03 -18.79
N PHE A 7 27.33 41.57 -17.61
CA PHE A 7 27.20 40.18 -17.21
C PHE A 7 25.74 39.96 -16.76
N ILE A 8 24.96 39.26 -17.56
CA ILE A 8 23.65 38.73 -17.15
C ILE A 8 23.96 37.57 -16.20
N LEU A 9 23.84 37.85 -14.89
CA LEU A 9 23.84 36.83 -13.85
C LEU A 9 22.50 36.09 -13.96
N LEU A 10 22.51 34.95 -14.64
CA LEU A 10 21.39 34.02 -14.65
C LEU A 10 21.36 33.32 -13.28
N THR A 11 20.84 34.00 -12.25
CA THR A 11 20.48 33.36 -10.99
C THR A 11 19.33 32.41 -11.30
N ALA A 12 19.68 31.15 -11.52
CA ALA A 12 18.76 30.04 -11.41
C ALA A 12 18.09 30.15 -10.04
N CYS A 13 16.85 30.62 -10.03
CA CYS A 13 15.96 30.55 -8.90
C CYS A 13 15.61 29.06 -8.74
N CYS A 14 16.50 28.32 -8.09
CA CYS A 14 16.16 27.04 -7.48
C CYS A 14 15.21 27.36 -6.33
N TYR A 15 13.94 27.58 -6.65
CA TYR A 15 12.88 27.34 -5.70
C TYR A 15 12.91 25.83 -5.42
N THR A 16 13.72 25.42 -4.45
CA THR A 16 13.37 24.24 -3.68
C THR A 16 12.07 24.58 -2.98
N LEU A 17 10.95 24.22 -3.62
CA LEU A 17 9.68 24.02 -2.94
C LEU A 17 9.91 22.90 -1.92
N ASN A 18 10.55 23.22 -0.80
CA ASN A 18 10.32 22.52 0.44
C ASN A 18 8.90 22.92 0.85
N ALA A 19 7.91 22.31 0.22
CA ALA A 19 6.66 22.10 0.92
C ALA A 19 7.04 21.26 2.14
N GLN A 20 7.25 21.92 3.28
CA GLN A 20 7.24 21.24 4.57
C GLN A 20 5.84 20.67 4.72
N THR A 21 5.65 19.46 4.18
CA THR A 21 4.52 18.61 4.51
C THR A 21 4.71 18.24 5.97
N ASN A 22 4.11 19.03 6.86
CA ASN A 22 4.04 18.70 8.28
C ASN A 22 3.00 17.59 8.44
N PHE A 23 3.40 16.35 8.12
CA PHE A 23 2.57 15.18 8.38
C PHE A 23 2.41 15.00 9.90
N ASN A 24 1.17 14.73 10.32
CA ASN A 24 0.88 14.28 11.67
C ASN A 24 1.23 12.80 11.77
N TYR A 25 2.30 12.45 12.49
CA TYR A 25 2.67 11.05 12.70
C TYR A 25 1.92 10.45 13.88
N HIS A 26 1.41 9.23 13.75
CA HIS A 26 0.68 8.52 14.81
C HIS A 26 1.61 7.96 15.90
N ASN A 27 2.88 7.68 15.57
CA ASN A 27 3.89 7.27 16.56
C ASN A 27 5.32 7.56 16.09
N GLU A 28 6.30 7.36 17.00
CA GLU A 28 7.72 7.56 16.72
C GLU A 28 8.24 6.61 15.62
N PHE A 29 7.71 5.38 15.54
CA PHE A 29 8.09 4.44 14.50
C PHE A 29 7.74 5.00 13.11
N GLU A 30 6.52 5.47 12.92
CA GLU A 30 6.08 6.09 11.67
C GLU A 30 6.98 7.28 11.31
N GLN A 31 7.19 8.20 12.26
CA GLN A 31 8.03 9.38 12.04
C GLN A 31 9.45 9.00 11.60
N LYS A 32 10.06 8.01 12.26
CA LYS A 32 11.40 7.52 11.94
C LYS A 32 11.43 6.90 10.55
N VAL A 33 10.49 6.03 10.22
CA VAL A 33 10.45 5.34 8.93
C VAL A 33 10.16 6.31 7.79
N PHE A 34 9.20 7.22 7.96
CA PHE A 34 8.86 8.23 6.97
C PHE A 34 10.03 9.18 6.72
N THR A 35 10.67 9.68 7.77
CA THR A 35 11.83 10.59 7.64
C THR A 35 13.01 9.89 6.98
N GLY A 36 13.29 8.63 7.36
CA GLY A 36 14.35 7.85 6.73
C GLY A 36 14.04 7.53 5.26
N PHE A 37 12.77 7.30 4.92
CA PHE A 37 12.34 7.13 3.53
C PHE A 37 12.61 8.38 2.69
N LEU A 38 12.25 9.57 3.19
CA LEU A 38 12.50 10.86 2.52
C LEU A 38 14.00 11.16 2.34
N LYS A 39 14.83 10.76 3.31
CA LYS A 39 16.29 10.96 3.26
C LYS A 39 17.03 9.92 2.42
N ASN A 40 16.33 8.90 1.93
CA ASN A 40 16.89 7.71 1.31
C ASN A 40 17.70 6.78 2.24
N ASP A 41 17.54 6.92 3.56
CA ASP A 41 18.22 6.09 4.57
C ASP A 41 17.53 4.73 4.79
N ILE A 42 16.30 4.59 4.30
CA ILE A 42 15.46 3.40 4.49
C ILE A 42 15.17 2.70 3.15
N SER A 43 15.22 1.38 3.21
CA SER A 43 14.96 0.50 2.08
C SER A 43 13.46 0.35 1.81
N LEU A 44 13.08 -0.12 0.62
CA LEU A 44 11.70 -0.52 0.32
C LEU A 44 11.40 -1.91 0.94
N GLY A 45 11.69 -2.07 2.23
CA GLY A 45 11.67 -3.31 2.99
C GLY A 45 10.50 -3.42 3.96
N LEU A 46 10.64 -4.29 4.96
CA LEU A 46 9.60 -4.60 5.94
C LEU A 46 9.16 -3.36 6.73
N GLU A 47 10.11 -2.52 7.17
CA GLU A 47 9.84 -1.31 7.95
C GLU A 47 8.84 -0.38 7.25
N LEU A 48 8.99 -0.23 5.93
CA LEU A 48 8.13 0.64 5.14
C LEU A 48 6.73 0.05 4.93
N GLN A 49 6.60 -1.28 4.91
CA GLN A 49 5.29 -1.96 4.76
C GLN A 49 4.53 -2.11 6.08
N LEU A 50 5.11 -1.68 7.20
CA LEU A 50 4.46 -1.66 8.51
C LEU A 50 4.08 -0.23 8.93
N ILE A 51 4.50 0.77 8.14
CA ILE A 51 4.47 2.18 8.53
C ILE A 51 3.06 2.69 8.83
N ALA A 52 2.03 2.18 8.13
CA ALA A 52 0.67 2.65 8.28
C ALA A 52 -0.06 2.11 9.53
N ASP A 53 0.52 1.14 10.25
CA ASP A 53 -0.14 0.55 11.42
C ASP A 53 0.02 1.47 12.66
N PRO A 54 -1.08 2.02 13.20
CA PRO A 54 -1.06 2.97 14.31
C PRO A 54 -0.47 2.39 15.60
N SER A 55 -0.54 1.07 15.75
CA SER A 55 -0.09 0.34 16.94
C SER A 55 1.39 -0.05 16.89
N MET A 56 2.14 0.39 15.89
CA MET A 56 3.58 0.14 15.80
C MET A 56 4.40 0.89 16.86
N SER A 57 5.51 0.28 17.25
CA SER A 57 6.56 0.88 18.06
C SER A 57 7.91 0.32 17.61
N LEU A 58 9.03 0.91 18.07
CA LEU A 58 10.36 0.39 17.75
C LEU A 58 10.56 -1.04 18.28
N ASP A 59 10.11 -1.33 19.50
CA ASP A 59 10.21 -2.66 20.10
C ASP A 59 9.33 -3.68 19.38
N ARG A 60 8.11 -3.28 19.01
CA ARG A 60 7.20 -4.15 18.26
C ARG A 60 7.73 -4.45 16.86
N PHE A 61 8.37 -3.48 16.22
CA PHE A 61 9.06 -3.71 14.95
C PHE A 61 10.13 -4.80 15.05
N GLU A 62 10.98 -4.77 16.08
CA GLU A 62 11.99 -5.82 16.25
C GLU A 62 11.36 -7.21 16.46
N TYR A 63 10.28 -7.30 17.24
CA TYR A 63 9.51 -8.55 17.38
C TYR A 63 8.94 -9.06 16.04
N ILE A 64 8.32 -8.19 15.25
CA ILE A 64 7.76 -8.54 13.94
C ILE A 64 8.88 -8.97 12.98
N LYS A 65 9.99 -8.23 12.97
CA LYS A 65 11.16 -8.49 12.15
C LYS A 65 11.79 -9.84 12.47
N ASP A 66 11.84 -10.25 13.74
CA ASP A 66 12.32 -11.57 14.12
C ASP A 66 11.40 -12.69 13.60
N ASN A 67 10.08 -12.54 13.75
CA ASN A 67 9.11 -13.49 13.21
C ASN A 67 9.19 -13.61 11.69
N TYR A 68 9.26 -12.46 10.99
CA TYR A 68 9.45 -12.40 9.55
C TYR A 68 10.76 -13.07 9.12
N SER A 69 11.86 -12.77 9.79
CA SER A 69 13.19 -13.33 9.49
C SER A 69 13.24 -14.84 9.71
N GLY A 70 12.56 -15.35 10.75
CA GLY A 70 12.43 -16.79 10.99
C GLY A 70 11.66 -17.52 9.88
N LEU A 71 10.56 -16.92 9.40
CA LEU A 71 9.82 -17.43 8.25
C LEU A 71 10.69 -17.39 6.98
N LEU A 72 11.30 -16.25 6.68
CA LEU A 72 12.15 -16.05 5.51
C LEU A 72 13.34 -17.04 5.49
N THR A 73 13.98 -17.27 6.64
CA THR A 73 15.07 -18.25 6.77
C THR A 73 14.58 -19.66 6.46
N THR A 74 13.40 -20.04 6.97
CA THR A 74 12.78 -21.34 6.65
C THR A 74 12.53 -21.48 5.14
N LEU A 75 12.02 -20.43 4.49
CA LEU A 75 11.77 -20.45 3.05
C LEU A 75 13.06 -20.51 2.24
N ARG A 76 14.08 -19.72 2.60
CA ARG A 76 15.40 -19.70 1.96
C ARG A 76 16.07 -21.07 2.01
N SER A 77 16.18 -21.66 3.20
CA SER A 77 16.74 -23.00 3.37
C SER A 77 15.98 -24.04 2.55
N LYS A 78 14.65 -23.93 2.47
CA LYS A 78 13.87 -24.86 1.67
C LYS A 78 14.07 -24.64 0.16
N LYS A 79 14.26 -23.41 -0.31
CA LYS A 79 14.49 -23.07 -1.73
C LYS A 79 15.63 -23.89 -2.33
N GLU A 80 16.73 -24.01 -1.60
CA GLU A 80 17.91 -24.80 -2.03
C GLU A 80 17.63 -26.28 -2.28
N SER A 81 16.59 -26.83 -1.64
CA SER A 81 16.18 -28.23 -1.83
C SER A 81 15.32 -28.48 -3.08
N PHE A 82 14.82 -27.43 -3.74
CA PHE A 82 14.00 -27.53 -4.94
C PHE A 82 14.86 -27.32 -6.20
N LYS A 83 14.66 -28.19 -7.19
CA LYS A 83 15.32 -28.07 -8.52
C LYS A 83 14.57 -27.17 -9.50
N ASN A 84 13.36 -26.75 -9.15
CA ASN A 84 12.45 -26.02 -10.03
C ASN A 84 11.72 -24.96 -9.22
N ASP A 85 11.81 -23.71 -9.66
CA ASP A 85 11.22 -22.57 -8.98
C ASP A 85 9.71 -22.65 -8.90
N GLY A 86 9.01 -23.15 -9.92
CA GLY A 86 7.56 -23.35 -9.87
C GLY A 86 7.12 -24.27 -8.72
N ARG A 87 7.83 -25.39 -8.51
CA ARG A 87 7.58 -26.28 -7.36
C ARG A 87 7.88 -25.60 -6.02
N PHE A 88 8.95 -24.82 -5.95
CA PHE A 88 9.27 -24.06 -4.75
C PHE A 88 8.21 -22.99 -4.45
N LEU A 89 7.82 -22.21 -5.46
CA LEU A 89 6.82 -21.14 -5.36
C LEU A 89 5.46 -21.71 -4.93
N SER A 90 5.04 -22.85 -5.48
CA SER A 90 3.85 -23.58 -5.04
C SER A 90 3.95 -24.00 -3.56
N TRP A 91 5.06 -24.63 -3.18
CA TRP A 91 5.28 -25.02 -1.78
C TRP A 91 5.29 -23.82 -0.82
N MET A 92 5.95 -22.73 -1.23
CA MET A 92 6.06 -21.49 -0.47
C MET A 92 4.69 -20.85 -0.29
N PHE A 93 3.87 -20.81 -1.35
CA PHE A 93 2.48 -20.35 -1.28
C PHE A 93 1.72 -21.06 -0.16
N TYR A 94 1.59 -22.38 -0.23
CA TYR A 94 0.84 -23.14 0.79
C TYR A 94 1.50 -23.13 2.17
N LYS A 95 2.83 -23.03 2.25
CA LYS A 95 3.56 -22.93 3.52
C LYS A 95 3.26 -21.61 4.23
N VAL A 96 3.34 -20.49 3.51
CA VAL A 96 3.05 -19.15 4.05
C VAL A 96 1.59 -19.09 4.46
N HIS A 97 0.66 -19.51 3.60
CA HIS A 97 -0.77 -19.49 3.93
C HIS A 97 -1.06 -20.28 5.21
N ARG A 98 -0.57 -21.52 5.30
CA ARG A 98 -0.75 -22.34 6.52
C ARG A 98 -0.05 -21.78 7.75
N LYS A 99 1.03 -21.01 7.63
CA LYS A 99 1.81 -20.55 8.79
C LYS A 99 1.37 -19.16 9.27
N ALA A 100 1.06 -18.26 8.36
CA ALA A 100 0.84 -16.83 8.63
C ALA A 100 -0.56 -16.33 8.25
N LEU A 101 -1.34 -17.01 7.40
CA LEU A 101 -2.67 -16.53 6.96
C LEU A 101 -3.76 -17.42 7.54
N LYS A 102 -4.21 -17.10 8.76
CA LYS A 102 -5.09 -17.93 9.59
C LYS A 102 -6.55 -17.51 9.51
N ASN A 103 -6.82 -16.25 9.79
CA ASN A 103 -8.17 -15.72 9.95
C ASN A 103 -8.34 -14.53 9.00
N TYR A 104 -9.25 -14.65 8.04
CA TYR A 104 -9.55 -13.53 7.16
C TYR A 104 -10.33 -12.45 7.93
N GLN A 105 -9.84 -11.22 7.92
CA GLN A 105 -10.45 -10.05 8.55
C GLN A 105 -10.09 -8.80 7.75
N GLN A 106 -11.11 -8.07 7.26
CA GLN A 106 -10.92 -6.84 6.49
C GLN A 106 -10.18 -5.76 7.28
N TYR A 107 -9.43 -4.91 6.58
CA TYR A 107 -8.66 -3.80 7.14
C TYR A 107 -7.62 -4.27 8.18
N THR A 108 -6.99 -5.42 7.93
CA THR A 108 -5.96 -5.96 8.81
C THR A 108 -4.58 -5.48 8.38
N SER A 109 -3.75 -5.08 9.34
CA SER A 109 -2.37 -4.67 9.07
C SER A 109 -1.44 -5.85 8.82
N LEU A 110 -0.33 -5.61 8.09
CA LEU A 110 0.73 -6.60 7.89
C LEU A 110 1.36 -7.05 9.23
N ALA A 111 1.43 -6.16 10.22
CA ALA A 111 1.91 -6.52 11.56
C ALA A 111 1.03 -7.63 12.17
N SER A 112 -0.29 -7.44 12.14
CA SER A 112 -1.25 -8.42 12.64
C SER A 112 -1.19 -9.75 11.88
N THR A 113 -0.94 -9.70 10.56
CA THR A 113 -0.68 -10.90 9.76
C THR A 113 0.52 -11.68 10.24
N ILE A 114 1.64 -11.02 10.50
CA ILE A 114 2.87 -11.71 10.92
C ILE A 114 2.75 -12.23 12.36
N GLU A 115 2.14 -11.47 13.27
CA GLU A 115 2.09 -11.79 14.70
C GLU A 115 0.99 -12.79 15.05
N SER A 116 -0.22 -12.57 14.54
CA SER A 116 -1.44 -13.27 14.98
C SER A 116 -2.13 -14.06 13.87
N GLY A 117 -1.75 -13.81 12.62
CA GLY A 117 -2.28 -14.48 11.44
C GLY A 117 -3.66 -13.99 10.99
N HIS A 118 -4.12 -12.85 11.49
CA HIS A 118 -5.25 -12.14 10.88
C HIS A 118 -4.77 -11.48 9.58
N TYR A 119 -5.56 -11.57 8.52
CA TYR A 119 -5.15 -11.03 7.23
C TYR A 119 -6.35 -10.60 6.39
N ASP A 120 -6.09 -9.72 5.45
CA ASP A 120 -6.96 -9.42 4.31
C ASP A 120 -6.17 -9.58 3.00
N CYS A 121 -6.79 -9.24 1.87
CA CYS A 121 -6.15 -9.31 0.56
C CYS A 121 -4.90 -8.44 0.46
N LEU A 122 -4.90 -7.25 1.06
CA LEU A 122 -3.78 -6.31 0.96
C LEU A 122 -2.59 -6.74 1.83
N SER A 123 -2.83 -7.08 3.10
CA SER A 123 -1.80 -7.52 4.04
C SER A 123 -1.20 -8.87 3.66
N ALA A 124 -2.01 -9.83 3.17
CA ALA A 124 -1.50 -11.10 2.63
C ALA A 124 -0.64 -10.89 1.37
N THR A 125 -1.10 -10.04 0.44
CA THR A 125 -0.32 -9.70 -0.76
C THR A 125 0.98 -8.99 -0.39
N SER A 126 0.95 -8.10 0.61
CA SER A 126 2.15 -7.41 1.13
C SER A 126 3.16 -8.40 1.70
N LEU A 127 2.71 -9.40 2.47
CA LEU A 127 3.56 -10.44 3.02
C LEU A 127 4.23 -11.26 1.90
N TYR A 128 3.46 -11.73 0.91
CA TYR A 128 4.04 -12.48 -0.20
C TYR A 128 4.99 -11.64 -1.04
N ALA A 129 4.65 -10.40 -1.35
CA ALA A 129 5.51 -9.50 -2.12
C ALA A 129 6.87 -9.29 -1.46
N LEU A 130 6.88 -9.06 -0.13
CA LEU A 130 8.12 -8.95 0.66
C LEU A 130 8.93 -10.25 0.62
N LEU A 131 8.31 -11.39 0.94
CA LEU A 131 9.01 -12.67 0.98
C LEU A 131 9.59 -13.04 -0.39
N LEU A 132 8.81 -12.85 -1.47
CA LEU A 132 9.26 -13.13 -2.84
C LEU A 132 10.44 -12.25 -3.23
N LYS A 133 10.37 -10.94 -2.95
CA LYS A 133 11.46 -10.01 -3.18
C LYS A 133 12.73 -10.43 -2.42
N ASP A 134 12.61 -10.75 -1.14
CA ASP A 134 13.75 -11.17 -0.30
C ASP A 134 14.30 -12.56 -0.64
N LEU A 135 13.54 -13.35 -1.39
CA LEU A 135 13.98 -14.62 -1.99
C LEU A 135 14.58 -14.45 -3.38
N GLY A 136 14.69 -13.21 -3.88
CA GLY A 136 15.29 -12.86 -5.16
C GLY A 136 14.35 -12.90 -6.36
N TYR A 137 13.02 -12.96 -6.15
CA TYR A 137 12.04 -12.85 -7.23
C TYR A 137 11.60 -11.41 -7.44
N SER A 138 11.02 -11.12 -8.61
CA SER A 138 10.47 -9.82 -8.96
C SER A 138 8.95 -9.88 -9.08
N PRO A 139 8.20 -9.81 -7.96
CA PRO A 139 6.74 -9.87 -8.00
C PRO A 139 6.17 -8.63 -8.69
N LYS A 140 5.21 -8.84 -9.60
CA LYS A 140 4.38 -7.82 -10.22
C LYS A 140 3.06 -7.78 -9.44
N LEU A 141 2.79 -6.69 -8.73
CA LEU A 141 1.52 -6.51 -8.02
C LEU A 141 0.51 -5.87 -8.95
N VAL A 142 -0.73 -6.36 -8.92
CA VAL A 142 -1.84 -5.84 -9.71
C VAL A 142 -2.98 -5.49 -8.78
N GLU A 143 -3.31 -4.21 -8.72
CA GLU A 143 -4.51 -3.71 -8.05
C GLU A 143 -5.68 -3.73 -9.04
N THR A 144 -6.83 -4.16 -8.55
CA THR A 144 -8.13 -4.01 -9.20
C THR A 144 -9.11 -3.25 -8.31
N THR A 145 -10.32 -2.95 -8.78
CA THR A 145 -11.31 -2.16 -8.02
C THR A 145 -11.56 -2.71 -6.61
N TYR A 146 -11.78 -4.02 -6.48
CA TYR A 146 -12.10 -4.67 -5.19
C TYR A 146 -11.10 -5.74 -4.76
N HIS A 147 -9.98 -5.88 -5.48
CA HIS A 147 -9.07 -6.99 -5.26
C HIS A 147 -7.62 -6.64 -5.59
N ILE A 148 -6.68 -7.41 -5.04
CA ILE A 148 -5.25 -7.29 -5.33
C ILE A 148 -4.64 -8.68 -5.37
N PHE A 149 -3.79 -8.92 -6.37
CA PHE A 149 -3.04 -10.16 -6.51
C PHE A 149 -1.61 -9.87 -6.97
N LEU A 150 -0.77 -10.90 -7.02
CA LEU A 150 0.58 -10.76 -7.56
C LEU A 150 0.89 -11.86 -8.59
N MET A 151 1.80 -11.53 -9.48
CA MET A 151 2.35 -12.44 -10.48
C MET A 151 3.86 -12.51 -10.34
N VAL A 152 4.43 -13.69 -10.55
CA VAL A 152 5.87 -13.92 -10.64
C VAL A 152 6.18 -14.56 -11.97
N GLU A 153 7.27 -14.15 -12.62
CA GLU A 153 7.74 -14.71 -13.87
C GLU A 153 9.13 -15.32 -13.65
N VAL A 154 9.30 -16.58 -14.03
CA VAL A 154 10.58 -17.31 -13.96
C VAL A 154 10.73 -18.10 -15.25
N ASP A 155 11.85 -17.95 -15.95
CA ASP A 155 12.16 -18.64 -17.21
C ASP A 155 11.00 -18.57 -18.24
N SER A 156 10.39 -17.38 -18.37
CA SER A 156 9.21 -17.11 -19.21
C SER A 156 7.91 -17.81 -18.80
N LYS A 157 7.89 -18.54 -17.67
CA LYS A 157 6.66 -19.09 -17.08
C LYS A 157 6.08 -18.14 -16.05
N GLN A 158 4.76 -17.92 -16.11
CA GLN A 158 4.04 -17.08 -15.16
C GLN A 158 3.42 -17.91 -14.03
N PHE A 159 3.40 -17.31 -12.84
CA PHE A 159 2.76 -17.86 -11.65
C PHE A 159 1.89 -16.77 -11.03
N LEU A 160 0.62 -17.05 -10.81
CA LEU A 160 -0.32 -16.15 -10.15
C LEU A 160 -0.52 -16.58 -8.70
N PHE A 161 -0.54 -15.60 -7.82
CA PHE A 161 -0.75 -15.75 -6.39
C PHE A 161 -1.99 -14.95 -6.01
N GLU A 162 -3.09 -15.66 -5.80
CA GLU A 162 -4.30 -15.20 -5.17
C GLU A 162 -4.14 -15.44 -3.65
N SER A 163 -3.72 -14.41 -2.94
CA SER A 163 -3.28 -14.53 -1.54
C SER A 163 -4.41 -14.86 -0.56
N THR A 164 -5.67 -14.75 -1.01
CA THR A 164 -6.87 -15.02 -0.20
C THR A 164 -7.54 -16.36 -0.48
N ASP A 165 -7.05 -17.13 -1.46
CA ASP A 165 -7.53 -18.48 -1.75
C ASP A 165 -6.51 -19.53 -1.25
N PRO A 166 -6.71 -20.12 -0.05
CA PRO A 166 -5.80 -21.12 0.50
C PRO A 166 -5.67 -22.40 -0.32
N ILE A 167 -6.63 -22.70 -1.18
CA ILE A 167 -6.77 -24.00 -1.84
C ILE A 167 -6.32 -23.90 -3.28
N ASN A 168 -6.85 -22.94 -4.05
CA ASN A 168 -6.54 -22.79 -5.46
C ASN A 168 -5.77 -21.50 -5.75
N GLY A 169 -5.26 -20.81 -4.73
CA GLY A 169 -4.68 -19.49 -4.94
C GLY A 169 -3.33 -19.46 -5.67
N PHE A 170 -2.66 -20.61 -5.82
CA PHE A 170 -1.46 -20.73 -6.64
C PHE A 170 -1.79 -21.29 -8.02
N VAL A 171 -1.55 -20.51 -9.07
CA VAL A 171 -1.85 -20.90 -10.45
C VAL A 171 -0.58 -20.86 -11.29
N GLU A 172 -0.36 -21.92 -12.07
CA GLU A 172 0.79 -22.02 -12.98
C GLU A 172 0.41 -22.36 -14.43
N SER A 173 -0.88 -22.56 -14.71
CA SER A 173 -1.39 -22.84 -16.06
C SER A 173 -1.73 -21.53 -16.77
N ASP A 174 -1.16 -21.28 -17.93
CA ASP A 174 -1.40 -20.04 -18.70
C ASP A 174 -2.89 -19.84 -19.02
N ASN A 175 -3.61 -20.93 -19.33
CA ASN A 175 -5.04 -20.87 -19.60
C ASN A 175 -5.84 -20.48 -18.36
N GLU A 176 -5.47 -21.01 -17.19
CA GLU A 176 -6.14 -20.68 -15.93
C GLU A 176 -5.79 -19.26 -15.47
N ILE A 177 -4.53 -18.83 -15.63
CA ILE A 177 -4.11 -17.45 -15.38
C ILE A 177 -4.94 -16.51 -16.25
N LYS A 178 -5.02 -16.77 -17.56
CA LYS A 178 -5.82 -15.95 -18.48
C LYS A 178 -7.28 -15.87 -18.03
N LYS A 179 -7.89 -17.01 -17.68
CA LYS A 179 -9.27 -17.05 -17.18
C LYS A 179 -9.44 -16.20 -15.91
N ARG A 180 -8.53 -16.29 -14.94
CA ARG A 180 -8.61 -15.47 -13.72
C ARG A 180 -8.46 -13.98 -14.00
N LEU A 181 -7.57 -13.61 -14.92
CA LEU A 181 -7.43 -12.22 -15.33
C LEU A 181 -8.71 -11.67 -15.99
N GLU A 182 -9.45 -12.52 -16.73
CA GLU A 182 -10.78 -12.19 -17.25
C GLU A 182 -11.82 -12.05 -16.12
N ASP A 183 -11.80 -12.96 -15.13
CA ASP A 183 -12.69 -12.90 -13.96
C ASP A 183 -12.44 -11.65 -13.08
N TYR A 184 -11.18 -11.20 -12.98
CA TYR A 184 -10.82 -9.99 -12.23
C TYR A 184 -11.14 -8.69 -12.95
N SER A 185 -11.53 -8.72 -14.22
CA SER A 185 -11.93 -7.53 -14.94
C SER A 185 -13.18 -6.90 -14.30
N ASP A 186 -13.22 -5.55 -14.27
CA ASP A 186 -14.21 -4.80 -13.51
C ASP A 186 -15.67 -5.05 -13.95
N GLU A 187 -15.89 -5.56 -15.17
CA GLU A 187 -17.21 -5.95 -15.66
C GLU A 187 -17.83 -7.11 -14.86
N ASN A 188 -17.00 -7.99 -14.27
CA ASN A 188 -17.45 -9.16 -13.51
C ASN A 188 -17.48 -8.93 -11.99
N ASN A 189 -16.77 -7.92 -11.49
CA ASN A 189 -16.57 -7.67 -10.06
C ASN A 189 -17.69 -6.85 -9.37
N GLY A 190 -18.64 -6.31 -10.13
CA GLY A 190 -19.80 -5.57 -9.59
C GLY A 190 -20.72 -6.36 -8.64
N GLN A 191 -20.55 -7.69 -8.55
CA GLN A 191 -21.33 -8.55 -7.65
C GLN A 191 -20.79 -8.63 -6.21
N LEU A 192 -19.53 -8.25 -5.95
CA LEU A 192 -18.93 -8.25 -4.60
C LEU A 192 -19.35 -7.03 -3.74
N ALA A 193 -20.00 -6.02 -4.33
CA ALA A 193 -20.42 -4.79 -3.65
C ALA A 193 -21.63 -4.97 -2.69
N ASN A 194 -22.23 -6.16 -2.60
CA ASN A 194 -23.53 -6.38 -1.94
C ASN A 194 -23.48 -6.76 -0.44
N SER A 195 -22.63 -6.12 0.36
CA SER A 195 -22.77 -6.21 1.82
C SER A 195 -22.65 -4.85 2.51
N LYS A 196 -23.82 -4.32 2.90
CA LYS A 196 -24.07 -3.15 3.77
C LYS A 196 -23.83 -1.76 3.13
N LYS A 197 -24.93 -1.11 2.71
CA LYS A 197 -25.02 0.27 2.17
C LYS A 197 -24.46 1.39 3.06
N SER A 198 -23.99 1.13 4.29
CA SER A 198 -23.52 2.19 5.21
C SER A 198 -22.00 2.39 5.22
N TYR A 199 -21.24 1.68 4.38
CA TYR A 199 -19.79 1.76 4.33
C TYR A 199 -19.33 2.38 3.02
N TYR A 200 -18.22 3.12 3.05
CA TYR A 200 -17.63 3.66 1.83
C TYR A 200 -17.18 2.53 0.90
N GLN A 201 -17.53 2.64 -0.38
CA GLN A 201 -17.16 1.73 -1.45
C GLN A 201 -16.71 2.55 -2.65
N TYR A 202 -15.51 2.27 -3.13
CA TYR A 202 -14.98 2.86 -4.36
C TYR A 202 -15.75 2.33 -5.57
N ASN A 203 -16.08 3.19 -6.53
CA ASN A 203 -17.02 2.86 -7.62
C ASN A 203 -16.43 2.92 -9.04
N THR A 204 -15.12 3.18 -9.17
CA THR A 204 -14.46 3.31 -10.47
C THR A 204 -13.54 2.11 -10.76
N SER A 205 -13.50 1.68 -12.02
CA SER A 205 -12.63 0.62 -12.53
C SER A 205 -11.14 0.89 -12.30
N VAL A 206 -10.40 -0.08 -11.76
CA VAL A 206 -8.94 -0.04 -11.60
C VAL A 206 -8.35 -1.34 -12.11
N ASN A 207 -7.24 -1.25 -12.85
CA ASN A 207 -6.41 -2.38 -13.24
C ASN A 207 -4.97 -1.89 -13.42
N GLU A 208 -4.28 -1.70 -12.30
CA GLU A 208 -3.00 -0.99 -12.26
C GLU A 208 -1.87 -1.89 -11.75
N LYS A 209 -0.73 -1.84 -12.45
CA LYS A 209 0.51 -2.43 -11.93
C LYS A 209 1.10 -1.50 -10.88
N ILE A 210 1.25 -2.02 -9.68
CA ILE A 210 1.76 -1.24 -8.54
C ILE A 210 3.09 -1.79 -8.03
N GLY A 211 3.90 -0.90 -7.47
CA GLY A 211 5.15 -1.25 -6.79
C GLY A 211 4.99 -1.22 -5.27
N MET A 212 6.04 -1.63 -4.55
CA MET A 212 6.06 -1.68 -3.08
C MET A 212 5.73 -0.33 -2.43
N VAL A 213 6.14 0.79 -3.04
CA VAL A 213 5.81 2.14 -2.55
C VAL A 213 4.31 2.40 -2.62
N LYS A 214 3.69 2.10 -3.76
CA LYS A 214 2.25 2.30 -3.93
C LYS A 214 1.44 1.41 -2.99
N LEU A 215 1.95 0.23 -2.67
CA LEU A 215 1.36 -0.67 -1.69
C LEU A 215 1.25 -0.03 -0.28
N VAL A 216 2.23 0.81 0.10
CA VAL A 216 2.17 1.62 1.33
C VAL A 216 0.99 2.60 1.28
N GLY A 217 0.79 3.25 0.13
CA GLY A 217 -0.34 4.16 -0.08
C GLY A 217 -1.67 3.45 0.08
N LEU A 218 -1.79 2.23 -0.42
CA LEU A 218 -2.98 1.39 -0.21
C LEU A 218 -3.18 0.98 1.25
N GLN A 219 -2.11 0.76 2.02
CA GLN A 219 -2.21 0.45 3.44
C GLN A 219 -2.76 1.65 4.24
N TYR A 220 -2.24 2.86 4.00
CA TYR A 220 -2.80 4.08 4.57
C TYR A 220 -4.24 4.32 4.13
N TYR A 221 -4.57 4.04 2.87
CA TYR A 221 -5.93 4.14 2.38
C TYR A 221 -6.88 3.19 3.12
N ASN A 222 -6.52 1.92 3.30
CA ASN A 222 -7.35 0.96 4.05
C ASN A 222 -7.56 1.41 5.50
N GLU A 223 -6.52 1.92 6.16
CA GLU A 223 -6.63 2.48 7.50
C GLU A 223 -7.55 3.72 7.51
N ALA A 224 -7.44 4.61 6.52
CA ALA A 224 -8.33 5.76 6.37
C ALA A 224 -9.79 5.33 6.22
N VAL A 225 -10.07 4.28 5.44
CA VAL A 225 -11.42 3.72 5.29
C VAL A 225 -11.94 3.18 6.64
N SER A 226 -11.10 2.48 7.40
CA SER A 226 -11.44 1.99 8.75
C SER A 226 -11.84 3.15 9.69
N HIS A 227 -11.03 4.21 9.75
CA HIS A 227 -11.29 5.41 10.55
C HIS A 227 -12.55 6.16 10.11
N TYR A 228 -12.75 6.32 8.80
CA TYR A 228 -13.95 6.99 8.25
C TYR A 228 -15.23 6.24 8.62
N ASN A 229 -15.20 4.91 8.49
CA ASN A 229 -16.32 4.06 8.88
C ASN A 229 -16.60 4.12 10.39
N ALA A 230 -15.60 4.47 11.21
CA ALA A 230 -15.72 4.76 12.63
C ALA A 230 -16.10 6.23 12.94
N GLN A 231 -16.48 7.03 11.93
CA GLN A 231 -16.82 8.47 12.04
C GLN A 231 -15.66 9.35 12.53
N GLN A 232 -14.42 8.93 12.31
CA GLN A 232 -13.22 9.67 12.73
C GLN A 232 -12.67 10.48 11.56
N LEU A 233 -13.31 11.61 11.24
CA LEU A 233 -13.00 12.39 10.04
C LEU A 233 -11.57 12.98 10.05
N ILE A 234 -11.11 13.54 11.17
CA ILE A 234 -9.77 14.17 11.23
C ILE A 234 -8.64 13.13 11.04
N PRO A 235 -8.62 11.99 11.76
CA PRO A 235 -7.66 10.92 11.47
C PRO A 235 -7.74 10.42 10.02
N THR A 236 -8.94 10.36 9.43
CA THR A 236 -9.11 9.98 8.03
C THR A 236 -8.35 10.94 7.09
N ILE A 237 -8.39 12.25 7.34
CA ILE A 237 -7.65 13.24 6.55
C ILE A 237 -6.13 12.98 6.65
N ASP A 238 -5.63 12.77 7.87
CA ASP A 238 -4.20 12.53 8.11
C ASP A 238 -3.70 11.29 7.33
N LEU A 239 -4.48 10.20 7.36
CA LEU A 239 -4.15 8.97 6.67
C LEU A 239 -4.27 9.10 5.16
N LEU A 240 -5.32 9.78 4.66
CA LEU A 240 -5.54 9.93 3.22
C LEU A 240 -4.52 10.88 2.57
N GLU A 241 -4.04 11.87 3.31
CA GLU A 241 -2.93 12.74 2.88
C GLU A 241 -1.64 11.92 2.68
N LYS A 242 -1.31 11.02 3.62
CA LYS A 242 -0.18 10.10 3.50
C LYS A 242 -0.39 9.05 2.41
N ALA A 243 -1.61 8.55 2.24
CA ALA A 243 -1.97 7.66 1.16
C ALA A 243 -1.68 8.32 -0.20
N SER A 244 -2.16 9.56 -0.40
CA SER A 244 -1.90 10.36 -1.62
C SER A 244 -0.41 10.61 -1.85
N PHE A 245 0.36 10.79 -0.77
CA PHE A 245 1.82 10.94 -0.84
C PHE A 245 2.48 9.68 -1.41
N PHE A 246 2.17 8.48 -0.92
CA PHE A 246 2.78 7.24 -1.43
C PHE A 246 2.19 6.75 -2.75
N TYR A 247 0.91 7.04 -2.96
CA TYR A 247 0.18 6.64 -4.16
C TYR A 247 -0.96 7.60 -4.44
N HIS A 248 -0.78 8.53 -5.37
CA HIS A 248 -1.92 9.29 -5.87
C HIS A 248 -2.69 8.45 -6.89
N SER A 249 -3.98 8.20 -6.63
CA SER A 249 -4.87 7.39 -7.46
C SER A 249 -6.28 7.97 -7.53
N ASP A 250 -7.06 7.54 -8.51
CA ASP A 250 -8.47 7.91 -8.64
C ASP A 250 -9.29 7.48 -7.41
N ARG A 251 -8.92 6.33 -6.81
CA ARG A 251 -9.49 5.83 -5.56
C ARG A 251 -9.30 6.79 -4.38
N ILE A 252 -8.11 7.35 -4.23
CA ILE A 252 -7.81 8.31 -3.17
C ILE A 252 -8.47 9.66 -3.47
N THR A 253 -8.54 10.03 -4.76
CA THR A 253 -9.23 11.25 -5.21
C THR A 253 -10.72 11.20 -4.89
N GLU A 254 -11.41 10.12 -5.28
CA GLU A 254 -12.82 9.90 -5.01
C GLU A 254 -13.10 9.90 -3.50
N PHE A 255 -12.27 9.19 -2.72
CA PHE A 255 -12.45 9.14 -1.28
C PHE A 255 -12.26 10.51 -0.63
N GLY A 256 -11.30 11.31 -1.13
CA GLY A 256 -11.09 12.67 -0.66
C GLY A 256 -12.31 13.57 -0.90
N LEU A 257 -12.99 13.42 -2.04
CA LEU A 257 -14.24 14.15 -2.32
C LEU A 257 -15.38 13.73 -1.38
N VAL A 258 -15.53 12.42 -1.12
CA VAL A 258 -16.51 11.89 -0.16
C VAL A 258 -16.22 12.42 1.25
N LEU A 259 -14.95 12.43 1.66
CA LEU A 259 -14.50 12.96 2.95
C LEU A 259 -14.78 14.47 3.06
N ALA A 260 -14.49 15.25 2.01
CA ALA A 260 -14.81 16.68 1.99
C ALA A 260 -16.31 16.93 2.19
N GLN A 261 -17.16 16.16 1.52
CA GLN A 261 -18.61 16.28 1.67
C GLN A 261 -19.06 15.92 3.10
N ALA A 262 -18.46 14.89 3.71
CA ALA A 262 -18.75 14.51 5.09
C ALA A 262 -18.37 15.62 6.08
N ILE A 263 -17.20 16.25 5.91
CA ILE A 263 -16.73 17.37 6.75
C ILE A 263 -17.66 18.57 6.66
N VAL A 264 -18.10 18.94 5.45
CA VAL A 264 -19.03 20.08 5.26
C VAL A 264 -20.35 19.84 5.99
N ASN A 265 -20.83 18.59 5.99
CA ASN A 265 -22.11 18.19 6.57
C ASN A 265 -22.03 17.82 8.06
N ASP A 266 -20.85 17.87 8.68
CA ASP A 266 -20.68 17.52 10.09
C ASP A 266 -21.05 18.72 10.99
N ASP A 267 -22.21 18.65 11.63
CA ASP A 267 -22.70 19.71 12.53
C ASP A 267 -21.92 19.81 13.86
N THR A 268 -21.06 18.84 14.16
CA THR A 268 -20.26 18.81 15.39
C THR A 268 -18.92 19.53 15.26
N LEU A 269 -18.44 19.73 14.03
CA LEU A 269 -17.20 20.44 13.76
C LEU A 269 -17.41 21.96 13.73
N GLU A 270 -16.52 22.70 14.40
CA GLU A 270 -16.48 24.15 14.29
C GLU A 270 -16.13 24.59 12.85
N GLU A 271 -16.72 25.70 12.38
CA GLU A 271 -16.50 26.21 11.02
C GLU A 271 -15.01 26.43 10.67
N LYS A 272 -14.21 26.86 11.66
CA LYS A 272 -12.76 27.00 11.48
C LYS A 272 -12.11 25.63 11.21
N ALA A 273 -12.46 24.61 11.98
CA ALA A 273 -11.93 23.26 11.82
C ALA A 273 -12.37 22.63 10.49
N LYS A 274 -13.61 22.88 10.05
CA LYS A 274 -14.09 22.50 8.71
C LYS A 274 -13.24 23.14 7.62
N GLN A 275 -13.04 24.45 7.69
CA GLN A 275 -12.26 25.17 6.68
C GLN A 275 -10.81 24.67 6.59
N GLU A 276 -10.16 24.45 7.74
CA GLU A 276 -8.81 23.87 7.80
C GLU A 276 -8.78 22.47 7.19
N SER A 277 -9.75 21.63 7.53
CA SER A 277 -9.88 20.26 7.00
C SER A 277 -10.10 20.23 5.49
N ILE A 278 -10.99 21.07 4.96
CA ILE A 278 -11.26 21.19 3.52
C ILE A 278 -10.04 21.71 2.77
N ASN A 279 -9.27 22.63 3.36
CA ASN A 279 -8.02 23.10 2.76
C ASN A 279 -6.99 21.98 2.65
N ARG A 280 -6.86 21.14 3.68
CA ARG A 280 -5.97 19.97 3.66
C ARG A 280 -6.40 18.95 2.60
N VAL A 281 -7.69 18.61 2.55
CA VAL A 281 -8.24 17.71 1.53
C VAL A 281 -7.99 18.26 0.13
N SER A 282 -8.31 19.53 -0.10
CA SER A 282 -8.02 20.20 -1.38
C SER A 282 -6.53 20.18 -1.73
N GLY A 283 -5.65 20.24 -0.74
CA GLY A 283 -4.20 20.20 -0.90
C GLY A 283 -3.72 18.90 -1.56
N PHE A 284 -4.06 17.75 -0.96
CA PHE A 284 -3.62 16.45 -1.50
C PHE A 284 -4.40 15.99 -2.74
N LEU A 285 -5.59 16.55 -2.98
CA LEU A 285 -6.33 16.34 -4.24
C LEU A 285 -5.68 17.11 -5.41
N LYS A 286 -5.15 18.30 -5.14
CA LYS A 286 -4.47 19.13 -6.13
C LYS A 286 -3.00 18.76 -6.34
N SER A 287 -2.39 17.99 -5.44
CA SER A 287 -1.01 17.53 -5.58
C SER A 287 -0.90 16.47 -6.69
N THR A 288 -1.14 16.87 -7.93
CA THR A 288 -0.92 16.02 -9.10
C THR A 288 0.58 15.88 -9.34
N LYS A 289 1.10 14.66 -9.22
CA LYS A 289 2.36 14.21 -9.83
C LYS A 289 3.67 14.89 -9.38
N ALA A 290 3.91 14.98 -8.08
CA ALA A 290 5.30 15.14 -7.59
C ALA A 290 5.81 13.93 -6.79
N SER A 291 4.94 13.00 -6.37
CA SER A 291 5.37 11.92 -5.50
C SER A 291 6.09 10.80 -6.27
N LEU A 292 7.41 10.79 -6.05
CA LEU A 292 8.32 9.64 -6.21
C LEU A 292 8.67 9.21 -7.62
N ALA A 293 8.58 10.09 -8.63
CA ALA A 293 9.19 9.87 -9.95
C ALA A 293 10.74 9.75 -9.95
N VAL A 294 11.38 9.64 -8.78
CA VAL A 294 12.84 9.63 -8.57
C VAL A 294 13.32 8.41 -7.78
N ARG A 295 12.52 7.34 -7.68
CA ARG A 295 12.99 6.02 -7.22
C ARG A 295 12.56 4.92 -8.19
#